data_AF-A0A7J7QF05-F1
#
_entry.id   AF-A0A7J7QF05-F1
#
_cell.length_a   1.000
_cell.length_b   1.000
_cell.length_c   1.000
_cell.angle_alpha   90.00
_cell.angle_beta   90.00
_cell.angle_gamma   90.00
#
_symmetry.space_group_name_H-M   'P 1'
#
loop_
_entity.id
_entity.type
_entity.pdbx_description
1 polymer ?
#
loop_
_entity_poly.entity_id
_entity_poly.type
_entity_poly.pdbx_seq_one_letter_code
_entity_poly.pdbx_strand_id
1 'polypeptide(L)'
;MQAVTQALQQHLPLSDEQLLPALSLFPEVLGWDVRDELLPRLEFFDSLGPAGKRLLDTMYDAETGYLQGLRSWSYAVAPKLQLLAGVLGSEQQAAALLASCPSVLKLPVESKLQPVLGCLAAAGVKGEQLAQLLRDCPKLLGEPRESIVARINFLVDVIGGDVADLMAFPQYAMLSLADIIGPRYFFLARQGWLDAFSEPSSGMLQLARVLQPELKAFLADVAQVWR
;
A
#
# COMPACT_ATOMS: atom_id res chain seq x y z
N MET A 1 -19.35 29.66 -13.64
CA MET A 1 -18.31 30.13 -12.70
C MET A 1 -18.82 30.12 -11.26
N GLN A 2 -19.75 31.00 -10.86
CA GLN A 2 -20.23 31.12 -9.47
C GLN A 2 -20.78 29.81 -8.86
N ALA A 3 -21.48 28.99 -9.66
CA ALA A 3 -21.98 27.68 -9.21
C ALA A 3 -20.86 26.64 -8.99
N VAL A 4 -19.81 26.66 -9.82
CA VAL A 4 -18.63 25.78 -9.69
C VAL A 4 -17.84 26.16 -8.44
N THR A 5 -17.62 27.45 -8.22
CA THR A 5 -16.87 27.93 -7.05
C THR A 5 -17.61 27.60 -5.75
N GLN A 6 -18.93 27.78 -5.72
CA GLN A 6 -19.77 27.45 -4.57
C GLN A 6 -19.77 25.95 -4.27
N ALA A 7 -19.87 25.09 -5.30
CA ALA A 7 -19.80 23.65 -5.12
C ALA A 7 -18.43 23.21 -4.56
N LEU A 8 -17.33 23.76 -5.07
CA LEU A 8 -16.00 23.45 -4.56
C LEU A 8 -15.83 23.86 -3.09
N GLN A 9 -16.30 25.05 -2.70
CA GLN A 9 -16.18 25.54 -1.31
C GLN A 9 -17.06 24.78 -0.30
N GLN A 10 -18.13 24.15 -0.75
CA GLN A 10 -18.99 23.33 0.11
C GLN A 10 -18.32 22.01 0.52
N HIS A 11 -17.52 21.43 -0.37
CA HIS A 11 -16.93 20.10 -0.17
C HIS A 11 -15.42 20.15 0.16
N LEU A 12 -14.74 21.24 -0.16
CA LEU A 12 -13.31 21.42 0.08
C LEU A 12 -13.07 22.62 0.99
N PRO A 13 -12.07 22.55 1.90
CA PRO A 13 -11.71 23.67 2.77
C PRO A 13 -10.91 24.74 2.01
N LEU A 14 -11.45 25.25 0.91
CA LEU A 14 -10.83 26.30 0.09
C LEU A 14 -11.23 27.68 0.60
N SER A 15 -10.26 28.52 0.94
CA SER A 15 -10.52 29.95 1.13
C SER A 15 -10.78 30.64 -0.22
N ASP A 16 -11.45 31.79 -0.20
CA ASP A 16 -11.63 32.62 -1.40
C ASP A 16 -10.29 32.97 -2.09
N GLU A 17 -9.23 33.12 -1.31
CA GLU A 17 -7.88 33.44 -1.79
C GLU A 17 -7.21 32.26 -2.51
N GLN A 18 -7.47 31.02 -2.07
CA GLN A 18 -6.90 29.81 -2.67
C GLN A 18 -7.67 29.32 -3.90
N LEU A 19 -8.93 29.72 -4.03
CA LEU A 19 -9.82 29.23 -5.06
C LEU A 19 -9.46 29.73 -6.46
N LEU A 20 -9.07 31.00 -6.62
CA LEU A 20 -8.68 31.55 -7.93
C LEU A 20 -7.36 30.95 -8.47
N PRO A 21 -6.28 30.81 -7.67
CA PRO A 21 -5.08 30.08 -8.07
C PRO A 21 -5.38 28.63 -8.49
N ALA A 22 -6.19 27.92 -7.71
CA ALA A 22 -6.61 26.54 -8.00
C ALA A 22 -7.28 26.41 -9.37
N LEU A 23 -8.25 27.29 -9.66
CA LEU A 23 -8.97 27.32 -10.92
C LEU A 23 -8.08 27.72 -12.10
N SER A 24 -7.06 28.54 -11.86
CA SER A 24 -6.08 28.92 -12.89
C SER A 24 -5.20 27.75 -13.31
N LEU A 25 -4.94 26.81 -12.40
CA LEU A 25 -4.20 25.57 -12.68
C LEU A 25 -5.08 24.46 -13.25
N PHE A 26 -6.41 24.58 -13.12
CA PHE A 26 -7.38 23.64 -13.66
C PHE A 26 -8.59 24.36 -14.29
N PRO A 27 -8.39 25.16 -15.35
CA PRO A 27 -9.45 25.97 -15.93
C PRO A 27 -10.57 25.15 -16.59
N GLU A 28 -10.27 23.91 -17.00
CA GLU A 28 -11.22 22.96 -17.59
C GLU A 28 -12.44 22.71 -16.68
N VAL A 29 -12.26 22.75 -15.35
CA VAL A 29 -13.34 22.54 -14.37
C VAL A 29 -14.45 23.59 -14.47
N LEU A 30 -14.15 24.77 -15.02
CA LEU A 30 -15.14 25.83 -15.20
C LEU A 30 -16.14 25.52 -16.32
N GLY A 31 -15.78 24.60 -17.23
CA GLY A 31 -16.63 24.13 -18.31
C GLY A 31 -17.42 22.86 -17.97
N TRP A 32 -17.16 22.24 -16.82
CA TRP A 32 -17.88 21.04 -16.38
C TRP A 32 -19.30 21.37 -15.95
N ASP A 33 -20.23 20.47 -16.26
CA ASP A 33 -21.56 20.57 -15.69
C ASP A 33 -21.52 20.36 -14.17
N VAL A 34 -22.09 21.30 -13.42
CA VAL A 34 -22.03 21.26 -11.95
C VAL A 34 -22.77 20.03 -11.41
N ARG A 35 -23.92 19.68 -12.00
CA ARG A 35 -24.81 18.62 -11.53
C ARG A 35 -24.35 17.25 -12.01
N ASP A 36 -23.92 17.15 -13.25
CA ASP A 36 -23.68 15.86 -13.89
C ASP A 36 -22.19 15.45 -13.84
N GLU A 37 -21.27 16.41 -13.66
CA GLU A 37 -19.84 16.13 -13.65
C GLU A 37 -19.15 16.46 -12.32
N LEU A 38 -19.37 17.66 -11.77
CA LEU A 38 -18.62 18.11 -10.59
C LEU A 38 -19.17 17.53 -9.28
N LEU A 39 -20.47 17.72 -9.02
CA LEU A 39 -21.12 17.27 -7.79
C LEU A 39 -20.99 15.76 -7.57
N PRO A 40 -21.22 14.87 -8.55
CA PRO A 40 -21.12 13.44 -8.32
C PRO A 40 -19.72 13.00 -7.87
N ARG A 41 -18.67 13.70 -8.32
CA ARG A 41 -17.29 13.40 -7.89
C ARG A 41 -17.01 13.89 -6.47
N LEU A 42 -17.52 15.07 -6.10
CA LEU A 42 -17.39 15.61 -4.75
C LEU A 42 -18.21 14.80 -3.74
N GLU A 43 -19.46 14.51 -4.06
CA GLU A 43 -20.37 13.66 -3.28
C GLU A 43 -19.83 12.23 -3.13
N PHE A 44 -19.13 11.72 -4.15
CA PHE A 44 -18.45 10.44 -4.02
C PHE A 44 -17.40 10.46 -2.90
N PHE A 45 -16.53 11.47 -2.83
CA PHE A 45 -15.56 11.57 -1.72
C PHE A 45 -16.26 11.69 -0.36
N ASP A 46 -17.37 12.42 -0.28
CA ASP A 46 -18.15 12.50 0.96
C ASP A 46 -18.79 11.17 1.35
N SER A 47 -19.27 10.39 0.38
CA SER A 47 -19.86 9.07 0.60
C SER A 47 -18.85 8.05 1.17
N LEU A 48 -17.56 8.26 0.91
CA LEU A 48 -16.46 7.48 1.49
C LEU A 48 -16.13 7.91 2.94
N GLY A 49 -16.79 8.95 3.45
CA GLY A 49 -16.62 9.46 4.79
C GLY A 49 -15.20 9.98 5.06
N PRO A 50 -14.65 9.77 6.27
CA PRO A 50 -13.33 10.29 6.63
C PRO A 50 -12.19 9.81 5.72
N ALA A 51 -12.31 8.63 5.10
CA ALA A 51 -11.30 8.11 4.19
C ALA A 51 -11.27 8.88 2.87
N GLY A 52 -12.44 9.23 2.32
CA GLY A 52 -12.54 10.05 1.11
C GLY A 52 -11.96 11.43 1.31
N LYS A 53 -12.27 12.08 2.43
CA LYS A 53 -11.68 13.38 2.77
C LYS A 53 -10.16 13.33 2.86
N ARG A 54 -9.60 12.34 3.60
CA ARG A 54 -8.14 12.17 3.67
C ARG A 54 -7.50 11.90 2.30
N LEU A 55 -8.15 11.09 1.45
CA LEU A 55 -7.66 10.84 0.11
C LEU A 55 -7.64 12.14 -0.70
N LEU A 56 -8.72 12.92 -0.65
CA LEU A 56 -8.83 14.21 -1.31
C LEU A 56 -7.75 15.19 -0.84
N ASP A 57 -7.51 15.26 0.47
CA ASP A 57 -6.45 16.07 1.07
C ASP A 57 -5.06 15.69 0.52
N THR A 58 -4.79 14.41 0.25
CA THR A 58 -3.50 13.98 -0.33
C THR A 58 -3.29 14.39 -1.78
N MET A 59 -4.37 14.75 -2.48
CA MET A 59 -4.36 15.19 -3.87
C MET A 59 -4.53 16.72 -3.99
N TYR A 60 -4.58 17.39 -2.85
CA TYR A 60 -4.72 18.84 -2.72
C TYR A 60 -3.36 19.44 -2.34
N ASP A 61 -2.94 20.46 -3.08
CA ASP A 61 -1.79 21.26 -2.76
C ASP A 61 -2.25 22.54 -2.03
N ALA A 62 -1.92 22.64 -0.75
CA ALA A 62 -2.39 23.74 0.10
C ALA A 62 -1.75 25.10 -0.23
N GLU A 63 -0.57 25.11 -0.85
CA GLU A 63 0.16 26.34 -1.22
C GLU A 63 -0.40 26.94 -2.51
N THR A 64 -0.75 26.09 -3.48
CA THR A 64 -1.22 26.49 -4.81
C THR A 64 -2.74 26.39 -4.97
N GLY A 65 -3.43 25.76 -4.02
CA GLY A 65 -4.85 25.40 -4.12
C GLY A 65 -5.13 24.28 -5.12
N TYR A 66 -4.10 23.67 -5.74
CA TYR A 66 -4.28 22.79 -6.88
C TYR A 66 -4.89 21.44 -6.50
N LEU A 67 -6.01 21.10 -7.15
CA LEU A 67 -6.76 19.85 -6.93
C LEU A 67 -6.44 18.81 -8.00
N GLN A 68 -5.28 18.18 -7.90
CA GLN A 68 -4.85 17.15 -8.86
C GLN A 68 -5.83 15.97 -8.92
N GLY A 69 -6.49 15.66 -7.80
CA GLY A 69 -7.38 14.52 -7.69
C GLY A 69 -8.61 14.60 -8.59
N LEU A 70 -9.23 15.79 -8.67
CA LEU A 70 -10.40 16.00 -9.54
C LEU A 70 -10.00 15.97 -11.01
N ARG A 71 -8.91 16.66 -11.37
CA ARG A 71 -8.40 16.67 -12.75
C ARG A 71 -8.00 15.28 -13.23
N SER A 72 -7.37 14.50 -12.37
CA SER A 72 -6.88 13.15 -12.69
C SER A 72 -7.85 12.02 -12.37
N TRP A 73 -9.09 12.36 -12.00
CA TRP A 73 -10.08 11.42 -11.50
C TRP A 73 -10.25 10.19 -12.38
N SER A 74 -10.56 10.39 -13.67
CA SER A 74 -10.94 9.32 -14.60
C SER A 74 -9.82 8.34 -14.94
N TYR A 75 -8.56 8.78 -14.90
CA TYR A 75 -7.41 7.98 -15.35
C TYR A 75 -6.44 7.61 -14.23
N ALA A 76 -6.39 8.38 -13.13
CA ALA A 76 -5.51 8.11 -12.01
C ALA A 76 -6.25 7.57 -10.78
N VAL A 77 -7.39 8.16 -10.40
CA VAL A 77 -8.03 7.87 -9.10
C VAL A 77 -9.06 6.76 -9.21
N ALA A 78 -10.07 6.92 -10.07
CA ALA A 78 -11.19 5.98 -10.21
C ALA A 78 -10.74 4.56 -10.57
N PRO A 79 -9.81 4.33 -11.52
CA PRO A 79 -9.35 2.98 -11.84
C PRO A 79 -8.65 2.28 -10.67
N LYS A 80 -7.91 3.04 -9.86
CA LYS A 80 -7.21 2.50 -8.68
C LYS A 80 -8.17 2.18 -7.55
N LEU A 81 -9.15 3.05 -7.32
CA LEU A 81 -10.22 2.79 -6.35
C LEU A 81 -10.99 1.53 -6.73
N GLN A 82 -11.39 1.40 -7.99
CA GLN A 82 -12.11 0.22 -8.47
C GLN A 82 -11.28 -1.07 -8.30
N LEU A 83 -10.01 -1.05 -8.72
CA LEU A 83 -9.11 -2.20 -8.57
C LEU A 83 -8.96 -2.59 -7.10
N LEU A 84 -8.64 -1.63 -6.23
CA LEU A 84 -8.37 -1.89 -4.82
C LEU A 84 -9.64 -2.22 -4.04
N ALA A 85 -10.80 -1.66 -4.41
CA ALA A 85 -12.09 -2.02 -3.82
C ALA A 85 -12.45 -3.47 -4.13
N GLY A 86 -12.11 -3.97 -5.33
CA GLY A 86 -12.26 -5.37 -5.69
C GLY A 86 -11.41 -6.32 -4.82
N VAL A 87 -10.29 -5.84 -4.27
CA VAL A 87 -9.40 -6.61 -3.38
C VAL A 87 -9.78 -6.45 -1.91
N LEU A 88 -10.06 -5.22 -1.47
CA LEU A 88 -10.31 -4.86 -0.08
C LEU A 88 -11.79 -5.02 0.33
N GLY A 89 -12.68 -5.26 -0.62
CA GLY A 89 -14.10 -5.47 -0.39
C GLY A 89 -14.94 -4.19 -0.24
N SER A 90 -14.33 -3.01 -0.19
CA SER A 90 -15.08 -1.74 -0.25
C SER A 90 -14.26 -0.56 -0.78
N GLU A 91 -14.96 0.41 -1.37
CA GLU A 91 -14.35 1.67 -1.84
C GLU A 91 -13.80 2.50 -0.67
N GLN A 92 -14.45 2.44 0.50
CA GLN A 92 -14.00 3.11 1.72
C GLN A 92 -12.63 2.58 2.17
N GLN A 93 -12.41 1.26 2.11
CA GLN A 93 -11.12 0.65 2.44
C GLN A 93 -10.06 0.99 1.38
N ALA A 94 -10.42 0.97 0.10
CA ALA A 94 -9.53 1.40 -0.98
C ALA A 94 -9.09 2.86 -0.81
N ALA A 95 -10.03 3.76 -0.48
CA ALA A 95 -9.73 5.15 -0.21
C ALA A 95 -8.83 5.31 1.02
N ALA A 96 -9.07 4.55 2.09
CA ALA A 96 -8.23 4.57 3.27
C ALA A 96 -6.79 4.12 2.98
N LEU A 97 -6.61 3.09 2.15
CA LEU A 97 -5.29 2.62 1.73
C LEU A 97 -4.58 3.65 0.85
N LEU A 98 -5.27 4.21 -0.15
CA LEU A 98 -4.68 5.24 -1.01
C LEU A 98 -4.31 6.50 -0.21
N ALA A 99 -5.12 6.87 0.78
CA ALA A 99 -4.82 7.98 1.67
C ALA A 99 -3.60 7.71 2.57
N SER A 100 -3.39 6.46 3.02
CA SER A 100 -2.22 6.09 3.82
C SER A 100 -0.95 5.94 2.99
N CYS A 101 -1.09 5.69 1.68
CA CYS A 101 0.03 5.58 0.74
C CYS A 101 -0.23 6.34 -0.58
N PRO A 102 -0.19 7.69 -0.58
CA PRO A 102 -0.54 8.49 -1.77
C PRO A 102 0.40 8.28 -2.96
N SER A 103 1.60 7.76 -2.75
CA SER A 103 2.53 7.42 -3.83
C SER A 103 1.94 6.39 -4.80
N VAL A 104 1.00 5.54 -4.34
CA VAL A 104 0.30 4.56 -5.18
C VAL A 104 -0.53 5.23 -6.28
N LEU A 105 -1.03 6.46 -6.05
CA LEU A 105 -1.78 7.21 -7.07
C LEU A 105 -0.97 7.51 -8.33
N LYS A 106 0.37 7.56 -8.22
CA LYS A 106 1.29 7.81 -9.33
C LYS A 106 1.65 6.54 -10.10
N LEU A 107 1.29 5.36 -9.60
CA LEU A 107 1.64 4.09 -10.23
C LEU A 107 0.61 3.72 -11.30
N PRO A 108 1.04 3.25 -12.49
CA PRO A 108 0.13 2.74 -13.50
C PRO A 108 -0.52 1.43 -13.04
N VAL A 109 -1.83 1.31 -13.27
CA VAL A 109 -2.62 0.12 -12.89
C VAL A 109 -2.06 -1.13 -13.58
N GLU A 110 -1.87 -1.09 -14.90
CA GLU A 110 -1.62 -2.31 -15.69
C GLU A 110 -0.17 -2.77 -15.65
N SER A 111 0.78 -1.84 -15.56
CA SER A 111 2.21 -2.18 -15.56
C SER A 111 2.85 -2.22 -14.17
N LYS A 112 2.11 -1.84 -13.10
CA LYS A 112 2.60 -1.92 -11.71
C LYS A 112 1.63 -2.61 -10.77
N LEU A 113 0.42 -2.08 -10.58
CA LEU A 113 -0.49 -2.58 -9.53
C LEU A 113 -1.00 -4.00 -9.82
N GLN A 114 -1.53 -4.24 -11.03
CA GLN A 114 -2.00 -5.56 -11.44
C GLN A 114 -0.90 -6.64 -11.36
N PRO A 115 0.34 -6.40 -11.85
CA PRO A 115 1.43 -7.36 -11.70
C PRO A 115 1.75 -7.74 -10.24
N VAL A 116 1.71 -6.77 -9.32
CA VAL A 116 1.94 -7.01 -7.88
C VAL A 116 0.80 -7.83 -7.28
N LEU A 117 -0.45 -7.44 -7.53
CA LEU A 117 -1.61 -8.20 -7.04
C LEU A 117 -1.64 -9.61 -7.61
N GLY A 118 -1.32 -9.75 -8.90
CA GLY A 118 -1.28 -11.03 -9.60
C GLY A 118 -0.20 -11.97 -9.08
N CYS A 119 1.01 -11.47 -8.75
CA CYS A 119 2.05 -12.33 -8.21
C CYS A 119 1.74 -12.80 -6.78
N LEU A 120 1.15 -11.95 -5.94
CA LEU A 120 0.69 -12.33 -4.60
C LEU A 120 -0.42 -13.38 -4.68
N ALA A 121 -1.38 -13.20 -5.59
CA ALA A 121 -2.44 -14.18 -5.83
C ALA A 121 -1.88 -15.51 -6.36
N ALA A 122 -0.90 -15.48 -7.26
CA ALA A 122 -0.23 -16.69 -7.77
C ALA A 122 0.55 -17.43 -6.67
N ALA A 123 1.10 -16.69 -5.71
CA ALA A 123 1.74 -17.24 -4.51
C ALA A 123 0.76 -17.80 -3.47
N GLY A 124 -0.55 -17.67 -3.69
CA GLY A 124 -1.58 -18.17 -2.78
C GLY A 124 -2.15 -17.14 -1.81
N VAL A 125 -1.66 -15.90 -1.81
CA VAL A 125 -2.21 -14.81 -0.99
C VAL A 125 -3.48 -14.28 -1.64
N LYS A 126 -4.66 -14.67 -1.14
CA LYS A 126 -5.96 -14.37 -1.79
C LYS A 126 -7.02 -13.90 -0.79
N GLY A 127 -8.08 -13.29 -1.31
CA GLY A 127 -9.22 -12.84 -0.52
C GLY A 127 -8.79 -11.95 0.64
N GLU A 128 -9.27 -12.26 1.85
CA GLU A 128 -8.99 -11.47 3.05
C GLU A 128 -7.50 -11.42 3.42
N GLN A 129 -6.71 -12.46 3.09
CA GLN A 129 -5.27 -12.43 3.36
C GLN A 129 -4.57 -11.37 2.52
N LEU A 130 -4.96 -11.23 1.25
CA LEU A 130 -4.41 -10.19 0.38
C LEU A 130 -4.86 -8.80 0.87
N ALA A 131 -6.14 -8.67 1.24
CA ALA A 131 -6.65 -7.42 1.79
C ALA A 131 -5.89 -7.00 3.06
N GLN A 132 -5.67 -7.94 3.98
CA GLN A 132 -4.91 -7.71 5.21
C GLN A 132 -3.46 -7.34 4.94
N LEU A 133 -2.77 -8.08 4.07
CA LEU A 133 -1.38 -7.79 3.70
C LEU A 133 -1.21 -6.38 3.12
N LEU A 134 -2.15 -5.93 2.28
CA LEU A 134 -2.12 -4.58 1.72
C LEU A 134 -2.42 -3.50 2.75
N ARG A 135 -3.25 -3.77 3.76
CA ARG A 135 -3.49 -2.84 4.87
C ARG A 135 -2.27 -2.72 5.77
N ASP A 136 -1.59 -3.83 6.04
CA ASP A 136 -0.39 -3.85 6.90
C ASP A 136 0.83 -3.27 6.19
N CYS A 137 0.96 -3.54 4.89
CA CYS A 137 2.12 -3.18 4.07
C CYS A 137 1.70 -2.48 2.76
N PRO A 138 1.07 -1.29 2.80
CA PRO A 138 0.55 -0.63 1.59
C PRO A 138 1.65 -0.25 0.58
N LYS A 139 2.89 -0.04 1.06
CA LYS A 139 4.06 0.21 0.21
C LYS A 139 4.42 -0.96 -0.70
N LEU A 140 3.93 -2.17 -0.41
CA LEU A 140 4.15 -3.36 -1.24
C LEU A 140 3.65 -3.16 -2.68
N LEU A 141 2.61 -2.33 -2.88
CA LEU A 141 2.09 -1.98 -4.20
C LEU A 141 3.09 -1.22 -5.09
N GLY A 142 4.09 -0.58 -4.48
CA GLY A 142 5.16 0.12 -5.19
C GLY A 142 6.42 -0.71 -5.41
N GLU A 143 6.52 -1.91 -4.83
CA GLU A 143 7.69 -2.76 -4.95
C GLU A 143 7.78 -3.38 -6.35
N PRO A 144 9.00 -3.60 -6.88
CA PRO A 144 9.17 -4.38 -8.10
C PRO A 144 8.61 -5.79 -7.92
N ARG A 145 7.80 -6.24 -8.88
CA ARG A 145 7.21 -7.59 -8.87
C ARG A 145 8.27 -8.67 -8.67
N GLU A 146 9.41 -8.51 -9.33
CA GLU A 146 10.53 -9.46 -9.30
C GLU A 146 11.10 -9.58 -7.89
N SER A 147 11.19 -8.47 -7.14
CA SER A 147 11.62 -8.47 -5.75
C SER A 147 10.64 -9.21 -4.84
N ILE A 148 9.33 -9.02 -5.04
CA ILE A 148 8.29 -9.71 -4.28
C ILE A 148 8.36 -11.22 -4.56
N VAL A 149 8.44 -11.62 -5.83
CA VAL A 149 8.55 -13.03 -6.23
C VAL A 149 9.82 -13.66 -5.64
N ALA A 150 10.95 -12.97 -5.69
CA ALA A 150 12.19 -13.48 -5.12
C ALA A 150 12.07 -13.73 -3.60
N ARG A 151 11.43 -12.82 -2.85
CA ARG A 151 11.18 -12.99 -1.41
C ARG A 151 10.26 -14.17 -1.14
N ILE A 152 9.19 -14.32 -1.90
CA ILE A 152 8.24 -15.43 -1.75
C ILE A 152 8.89 -16.77 -2.09
N ASN A 153 9.65 -16.85 -3.19
CA ASN A 153 10.37 -18.08 -3.53
C ASN A 153 11.41 -18.42 -2.46
N PHE A 154 12.13 -17.43 -1.92
CA PHE A 154 13.06 -17.69 -0.82
C PHE A 154 12.35 -18.20 0.45
N LEU A 155 11.17 -17.64 0.75
CA LEU A 155 10.34 -18.09 1.87
C LEU A 155 9.95 -19.56 1.72
N VAL A 156 9.47 -19.95 0.55
CA VAL A 156 8.95 -21.30 0.30
C VAL A 156 10.08 -22.30 0.06
N ASP A 157 10.99 -22.01 -0.86
CA ASP A 157 11.97 -22.97 -1.36
C ASP A 157 13.20 -23.11 -0.46
N VAL A 158 13.56 -22.05 0.27
CA VAL A 158 14.79 -22.00 1.08
C VAL A 158 14.49 -22.09 2.57
N ILE A 159 13.57 -21.26 3.07
CA ILE A 159 13.19 -21.26 4.49
C ILE A 159 12.21 -22.42 4.81
N GLY A 160 11.46 -22.90 3.82
CA GLY A 160 10.43 -23.93 4.03
C GLY A 160 9.18 -23.40 4.72
N GLY A 161 8.91 -22.10 4.60
CA GLY A 161 7.70 -21.46 5.10
C GLY A 161 6.57 -21.41 4.07
N ASP A 162 5.45 -20.84 4.47
CA ASP A 162 4.25 -20.73 3.62
C ASP A 162 3.55 -19.36 3.69
N VAL A 163 2.36 -19.27 3.10
CA VAL A 163 1.53 -18.06 3.14
C VAL A 163 1.10 -17.73 4.57
N ALA A 164 0.83 -18.72 5.43
CA ALA A 164 0.44 -18.47 6.81
C ALA A 164 1.59 -17.80 7.57
N ASP A 165 2.82 -18.23 7.32
CA ASP A 165 4.00 -17.58 7.88
C ASP A 165 4.19 -16.14 7.39
N LEU A 166 3.97 -15.89 6.09
CA LEU A 166 3.98 -14.53 5.54
C LEU A 166 2.94 -13.65 6.22
N MET A 167 1.74 -14.17 6.46
CA MET A 167 0.66 -13.43 7.13
C MET A 167 0.94 -13.22 8.63
N ALA A 168 1.67 -14.12 9.28
CA ALA A 168 2.13 -13.94 10.65
C ALA A 168 3.20 -12.85 10.76
N PHE A 169 4.00 -12.65 9.70
CA PHE A 169 5.03 -11.60 9.63
C PHE A 169 4.99 -10.80 8.31
N PRO A 170 3.95 -9.96 8.08
CA PRO A 170 3.76 -9.23 6.82
C PRO A 170 4.96 -8.37 6.41
N GLN A 171 5.72 -7.85 7.39
CA GLN A 171 6.93 -7.07 7.18
C GLN A 171 8.01 -7.82 6.38
N TYR A 172 7.99 -9.17 6.38
CA TYR A 172 8.88 -9.98 5.54
C TYR A 172 8.82 -9.54 4.08
N ALA A 173 7.62 -9.24 3.57
CA ALA A 173 7.42 -8.83 2.18
C ALA A 173 8.17 -7.54 1.81
N MET A 174 8.53 -6.73 2.81
CA MET A 174 9.16 -5.42 2.64
C MET A 174 10.67 -5.40 2.92
N LEU A 175 11.24 -6.48 3.47
CA LEU A 175 12.67 -6.51 3.82
C LEU A 175 13.56 -6.85 2.61
N SER A 176 14.78 -6.32 2.61
CA SER A 176 15.76 -6.63 1.56
C SER A 176 16.17 -8.10 1.64
N LEU A 177 16.02 -8.82 0.54
CA LEU A 177 16.49 -10.20 0.45
C LEU A 177 18.03 -10.26 0.50
N ALA A 178 18.70 -9.32 -0.17
CA ALA A 178 20.16 -9.31 -0.30
C ALA A 178 20.86 -8.82 0.97
N ASP A 179 20.29 -7.83 1.66
CA ASP A 179 20.98 -7.16 2.78
C ASP A 179 20.52 -7.66 4.15
N ILE A 180 19.29 -8.18 4.25
CA ILE A 180 18.68 -8.52 5.54
C ILE A 180 18.36 -10.02 5.62
N ILE A 181 17.45 -10.51 4.79
CA ILE A 181 16.90 -11.87 4.93
C ILE A 181 17.99 -12.91 4.63
N GLY A 182 18.64 -12.81 3.47
CA GLY A 182 19.66 -13.76 3.01
C GLY A 182 20.85 -13.86 3.96
N PRO A 183 21.57 -12.76 4.28
CA PRO A 183 22.72 -12.81 5.17
C PRO A 183 22.41 -13.40 6.55
N ARG A 184 21.24 -13.06 7.12
CA ARG A 184 20.81 -13.62 8.42
C ARG A 184 20.50 -15.10 8.33
N TYR A 185 19.74 -15.50 7.31
CA TYR A 185 19.40 -16.91 7.10
C TYR A 185 20.65 -17.77 6.93
N PHE A 186 21.56 -17.38 6.03
CA PHE A 186 22.78 -18.15 5.77
C PHE A 186 23.73 -18.17 6.98
N PHE A 187 23.78 -17.10 7.76
CA PHE A 187 24.53 -17.09 9.01
C PHE A 187 23.97 -18.13 9.99
N LEU A 188 22.65 -18.14 10.24
CA LEU A 188 22.02 -19.13 11.13
C LEU A 188 22.21 -20.55 10.61
N ALA A 189 22.02 -20.77 9.30
CA ALA A 189 22.19 -22.07 8.65
C ALA A 189 23.62 -22.60 8.86
N ARG A 190 24.63 -21.76 8.61
CA ARG A 190 26.04 -22.13 8.77
C ARG A 190 26.39 -22.51 10.20
N GLN A 191 25.76 -21.90 11.18
CA GLN A 191 25.96 -22.21 12.60
C GLN A 191 25.13 -23.41 13.07
N GLY A 192 24.27 -23.98 12.23
CA GLY A 192 23.34 -25.05 12.59
C GLY A 192 22.19 -24.59 13.48
N TRP A 193 21.91 -23.29 13.54
CA TRP A 193 20.93 -22.67 14.45
C TRP A 193 19.52 -22.55 13.89
N LEU A 194 19.29 -23.06 12.68
CA LEU A 194 17.94 -23.17 12.14
C LEU A 194 17.14 -24.26 12.86
N ASP A 195 17.77 -25.41 13.14
CA ASP A 195 17.10 -26.63 13.62
C ASP A 195 17.44 -27.02 15.09
N ALA A 196 18.20 -26.19 15.80
CA ALA A 196 18.85 -26.56 17.07
C ALA A 196 17.92 -26.83 18.28
N PHE A 197 16.59 -26.81 18.13
CA PHE A 197 15.65 -27.08 19.22
C PHE A 197 14.50 -27.97 18.75
N SER A 198 14.35 -29.12 19.42
CA SER A 198 13.48 -30.25 19.10
C SER A 198 12.03 -29.87 18.82
N GLU A 199 11.64 -30.01 17.55
CA GLU A 199 10.38 -30.49 16.94
C GLU A 199 10.48 -30.10 15.44
N PRO A 200 9.92 -30.86 14.49
CA PRO A 200 10.23 -30.69 13.07
C PRO A 200 9.77 -29.32 12.55
N SER A 201 10.75 -28.45 12.27
CA SER A 201 10.77 -27.45 11.19
C SER A 201 9.43 -26.78 10.86
N SER A 202 8.98 -25.84 11.69
CA SER A 202 7.97 -24.87 11.28
C SER A 202 8.67 -23.62 10.73
N GLY A 203 8.42 -23.29 9.45
CA GLY A 203 8.94 -22.07 8.80
C GLY A 203 8.73 -20.81 9.64
N MET A 204 7.64 -20.76 10.41
CA MET A 204 7.32 -19.73 11.41
C MET A 204 8.47 -19.42 12.38
N LEU A 205 9.12 -20.45 12.94
CA LEU A 205 10.20 -20.27 13.92
C LEU A 205 11.48 -19.77 13.28
N GLN A 206 11.78 -20.25 12.07
CA GLN A 206 12.94 -19.79 11.32
C GLN A 206 12.76 -18.32 10.88
N LEU A 207 11.54 -17.95 10.47
CA LEU A 207 11.20 -16.57 10.11
C LEU A 207 11.23 -15.63 11.29
N ALA A 208 10.64 -16.01 12.43
CA ALA A 208 10.69 -15.19 13.64
C ALA A 208 12.15 -14.82 14.03
N ARG A 209 13.09 -15.75 13.85
CA ARG A 209 14.53 -15.52 14.07
C ARG A 209 15.15 -14.62 13.02
N VAL A 210 14.94 -14.89 11.74
CA VAL A 210 15.49 -14.08 10.63
C VAL A 210 14.96 -12.64 10.68
N LEU A 211 13.72 -12.44 11.13
CA LEU A 211 13.00 -11.18 11.09
C LEU A 211 13.13 -10.32 12.34
N GLN A 212 14.01 -10.66 13.28
CA GLN A 212 14.20 -9.79 14.45
C GLN A 212 14.59 -8.37 14.04
N PRO A 213 13.92 -7.33 14.57
CA PRO A 213 14.00 -5.98 14.05
C PRO A 213 15.41 -5.36 14.14
N GLU A 214 16.25 -5.82 15.06
CA GLU A 214 17.56 -5.24 15.34
C GLU A 214 18.67 -6.29 15.27
N LEU A 215 19.77 -6.00 14.57
CA LEU A 215 20.93 -6.90 14.52
C LEU A 215 21.50 -7.18 15.93
N LYS A 216 21.43 -6.21 16.84
CA LYS A 216 21.90 -6.38 18.22
C LYS A 216 20.97 -7.29 19.03
N ALA A 217 19.65 -7.14 18.89
CA ALA A 217 18.68 -8.04 19.52
C ALA A 217 18.81 -9.46 18.95
N PHE A 218 18.96 -9.58 17.63
CA PHE A 218 19.24 -10.82 16.92
C PHE A 218 20.50 -11.51 17.45
N LEU A 219 21.62 -10.80 17.53
CA LEU A 219 22.86 -11.35 18.06
C LEU A 219 22.79 -11.62 19.56
N ALA A 220 22.01 -10.86 20.34
CA ALA A 220 21.82 -11.09 21.78
C ALA A 220 20.97 -12.33 22.05
N ASP A 221 19.89 -12.54 21.30
CA ASP A 221 19.03 -13.73 21.36
C ASP A 221 19.84 -14.98 20.98
N VAL A 222 20.62 -14.88 19.90
CA VAL A 222 21.58 -15.91 19.50
C VAL A 222 22.67 -16.14 20.55
N ALA A 223 23.17 -15.10 21.23
CA ALA A 223 24.22 -15.21 22.23
C ALA A 223 23.72 -15.71 23.60
N GLN A 224 22.46 -15.47 23.97
CA GLN A 224 21.85 -16.02 25.19
C GLN A 224 21.71 -17.55 25.13
N VAL A 225 21.63 -18.11 23.91
CA VAL A 225 21.62 -19.55 23.65
C VAL A 225 22.99 -20.21 23.86
N TRP A 226 24.06 -19.43 24.00
CA TRP A 226 25.46 -19.90 24.09
C TRP A 226 25.94 -20.21 25.53
N ARG A 227 25.04 -20.22 26.52
CA ARG A 227 25.33 -20.66 27.90
C ARG A 227 24.60 -21.96 28.22
#